data_AF-A0AAD9GXW0-F1
#
_entry.id   AF-A0AAD9GXW0-F1
#
_cell.length_a   1.000
_cell.length_b   1.000
_cell.length_c   1.000
_cell.angle_alpha   90.00
_cell.angle_beta   90.00
_cell.angle_gamma   90.00
#
_symmetry.space_group_name_H-M   'P 1'
#
loop_
_entity.id
_entity.type
_entity.pdbx_description
1 polymer ?
#
loop_
_entity_poly.entity_id
_entity_poly.type
_entity_poly.pdbx_seq_one_letter_code
_entity_poly.pdbx_strand_id
1 'polypeptide(L)'
;MHRDIRWSNTIKRIDCIEWYLIDFADAAQSPQKYPSGDHLNREEHASEIFVEGGTHTIAVDLWAVGYLVKKSKIEEEWITEPQRALFLDRLMNTEPIARPTAHEALQLVSRFEREASESRGESLRKKHRRV
;
A
#
# COMPACT_ATOMS: atom_id res chain seq x y z
N MET A 1 3.93 13.92 -3.27
CA MET A 1 4.23 12.69 -2.50
C MET A 1 4.12 13.02 -1.03
N HIS A 2 3.61 12.09 -0.22
CA HIS A 2 3.31 12.30 1.20
C HIS A 2 4.55 12.11 2.08
N ARG A 3 5.40 11.13 1.74
CA ARG A 3 6.65 10.77 2.42
C ARG A 3 6.54 10.22 3.84
N ASP A 4 5.44 10.47 4.56
CA ASP A 4 5.17 9.91 5.89
C ASP A 4 3.83 9.15 5.94
N ILE A 5 3.62 8.19 5.02
CA ILE A 5 2.43 7.32 5.04
C ILE A 5 2.62 6.25 6.10
N ARG A 6 1.79 6.27 7.14
CA ARG A 6 1.82 5.31 8.24
C ARG A 6 0.46 5.23 8.93
N TRP A 7 0.27 4.23 9.80
CA TRP A 7 -1.01 4.04 10.50
C TRP A 7 -1.40 5.25 11.36
N SER A 8 -0.44 5.95 11.97
CA SER A 8 -0.72 7.18 12.75
C SER A 8 -1.22 8.34 11.89
N ASN A 9 -0.88 8.34 10.59
CA ASN A 9 -1.24 9.37 9.62
C ASN A 9 -2.38 8.92 8.70
N THR A 10 -3.10 7.87 9.10
CA THR A 10 -4.28 7.36 8.39
C THR A 10 -5.45 7.32 9.36
N ILE A 11 -6.54 8.00 9.02
CA ILE A 11 -7.76 8.04 9.85
C ILE A 11 -8.93 7.36 9.14
N LYS A 12 -9.76 6.65 9.90
CA LYS A 12 -11.00 6.05 9.40
C LYS A 12 -12.19 6.92 9.81
N ARG A 13 -13.13 7.16 8.90
CA ARG A 13 -14.43 7.74 9.28
C ARG A 13 -15.17 6.75 10.18
N ILE A 14 -15.86 7.26 11.21
CA ILE A 14 -16.51 6.41 12.23
C ILE A 14 -17.71 5.65 11.64
N ASP A 15 -18.44 6.27 10.73
CA ASP A 15 -19.74 5.84 10.23
C ASP A 15 -19.68 4.98 8.95
N CYS A 16 -18.52 4.90 8.28
CA CYS A 16 -18.38 4.16 7.04
C CYS A 16 -16.98 3.55 6.86
N ILE A 17 -16.80 2.81 5.76
CA ILE A 17 -15.51 2.23 5.38
C ILE A 17 -14.80 3.20 4.44
N GLU A 18 -14.50 4.39 4.94
CA GLU A 18 -13.67 5.39 4.25
C GLU A 18 -12.46 5.73 5.12
N TRP A 19 -11.31 5.85 4.47
CA TRP A 19 -10.02 6.15 5.10
C TRP A 19 -9.41 7.36 4.42
N TYR A 20 -8.72 8.19 5.20
CA TYR A 20 -8.08 9.42 4.73
C TYR A 20 -6.63 9.47 5.20
N LEU A 21 -5.76 9.95 4.32
CA LEU A 21 -4.40 10.36 4.67
C LEU A 21 -4.43 11.76 5.28
N ILE A 22 -3.69 11.95 6.35
CA ILE A 22 -3.53 13.23 7.05
C ILE A 22 -2.05 13.52 7.28
N ASP A 23 -1.76 14.73 7.77
CA ASP A 23 -0.41 15.17 8.11
C ASP A 23 0.55 15.25 6.90
N PHE A 24 0.36 16.31 6.11
CA PHE A 24 1.17 16.62 4.93
C PHE A 24 2.41 17.47 5.25
N ALA A 25 2.85 17.53 6.52
CA ALA A 25 4.02 18.33 6.91
C ALA A 25 5.28 17.87 6.17
N ASP A 26 5.41 16.56 5.93
CA ASP A 26 6.49 15.97 5.15
C ASP A 26 6.21 15.90 3.65
N ALA A 27 5.08 16.41 3.15
CA ALA A 27 4.78 16.31 1.73
C ALA A 27 5.76 17.14 0.87
N ALA A 28 6.10 16.62 -0.30
CA ALA A 28 6.99 17.29 -1.25
C ALA A 28 6.58 17.04 -2.71
N GLN A 29 7.13 17.84 -3.62
CA GLN A 29 7.08 17.55 -5.04
C GLN A 29 8.03 16.40 -5.39
N SER A 30 7.64 15.57 -6.36
CA SER A 30 8.47 14.49 -6.88
C SER A 30 9.10 14.93 -8.20
N PRO A 31 10.40 14.64 -8.44
CA PRO A 31 11.35 14.02 -7.52
C PRO A 31 11.86 14.99 -6.45
N GLN A 32 12.31 14.47 -5.31
CA GLN A 32 12.89 15.25 -4.20
C GLN A 32 14.33 14.79 -3.90
N LYS A 33 15.25 15.75 -3.70
CA LYS A 33 16.71 15.51 -3.54
C LYS A 33 17.23 15.57 -2.10
N TYR A 34 16.44 16.12 -1.18
CA TYR A 34 16.87 16.31 0.21
C TYR A 34 16.28 15.23 1.12
N PRO A 35 17.08 14.63 2.01
CA PRO A 35 16.55 13.70 3.00
C PRO A 35 15.51 14.42 3.86
N SER A 36 14.33 13.82 4.01
CA SER A 36 13.37 14.20 5.07
C SER A 36 13.46 13.26 6.26
N GLY A 37 14.54 12.47 6.35
CA GLY A 37 14.59 11.25 7.14
C GLY A 37 14.99 11.40 8.61
N ASP A 38 15.40 12.58 9.07
CA ASP A 38 15.99 12.70 10.42
C ASP A 38 14.97 12.40 11.53
N HIS A 39 13.71 12.74 11.33
CA HIS A 39 12.60 12.41 12.24
C HIS A 39 11.79 11.18 11.82
N LEU A 40 12.05 10.63 10.62
CA LEU A 40 11.32 9.47 10.10
C LEU A 40 11.93 8.16 10.60
N ASN A 41 11.07 7.18 10.85
CA ASN A 41 11.49 5.86 11.32
C ASN A 41 11.99 4.99 10.16
N ARG A 42 13.24 4.52 10.23
CA ARG A 42 13.88 3.65 9.23
C ARG A 42 13.20 2.29 9.05
N GLU A 43 12.44 1.83 10.04
CA GLU A 43 11.71 0.57 9.96
C GLU A 43 10.37 0.70 9.22
N GLU A 44 9.83 1.92 9.14
CA GLU A 44 8.50 2.21 8.61
C GLU A 44 8.55 2.94 7.26
N HIS A 45 9.76 3.20 6.73
CA HIS A 45 9.96 3.96 5.50
C HIS A 45 10.93 3.27 4.54
N ALA A 46 10.76 3.56 3.26
CA ALA A 46 11.65 3.08 2.21
C ALA A 46 13.08 3.63 2.39
N SER A 47 14.09 2.79 2.20
CA SER A 47 15.48 3.14 2.56
C SER A 47 16.03 4.34 1.78
N GLU A 48 15.56 4.57 0.55
CA GLU A 48 16.06 5.65 -0.30
C GLU A 48 15.76 7.07 0.23
N ILE A 49 14.79 7.21 1.14
CA ILE A 49 14.48 8.51 1.76
C ILE A 49 15.59 8.98 2.73
N PHE A 50 16.43 8.05 3.19
CA PHE A 50 17.52 8.29 4.12
C PHE A 50 18.89 8.41 3.45
N VAL A 51 18.96 8.31 2.11
CA VAL A 51 20.21 8.42 1.37
C VAL A 51 20.57 9.90 1.24
N GLU A 52 21.66 10.31 1.89
CA GLU A 52 22.18 11.67 1.82
C GLU A 52 22.54 12.04 0.37
N GLY A 53 22.02 13.17 -0.12
CA GLY A 53 22.16 13.57 -1.52
C GLY A 53 21.40 12.68 -2.52
N GLY A 54 20.63 11.71 -2.03
CA GLY A 54 19.81 10.81 -2.85
C GLY A 54 18.55 11.49 -3.40
N THR A 55 18.07 11.00 -4.54
CA THR A 55 16.79 11.43 -5.11
C THR A 55 15.74 10.36 -4.88
N HIS A 56 14.58 10.75 -4.36
CA HIS A 56 13.45 9.87 -4.14
C HIS A 56 12.19 10.40 -4.83
N THR A 57 11.25 9.49 -5.12
CA THR A 57 10.06 9.76 -5.93
C THR A 57 8.80 9.30 -5.19
N ILE A 58 7.64 9.40 -5.85
CA ILE A 58 6.38 8.81 -5.38
C ILE A 58 6.49 7.33 -4.95
N ALA A 59 7.51 6.60 -5.41
CA ALA A 59 7.75 5.21 -5.05
C ALA A 59 7.91 4.97 -3.53
N VAL A 60 8.34 5.98 -2.75
CA VAL A 60 8.43 5.86 -1.28
C VAL A 60 7.05 5.69 -0.63
N ASP A 61 6.03 6.38 -1.17
CA ASP A 61 4.64 6.29 -0.69
C ASP A 61 4.09 4.88 -0.95
N LEU A 62 4.46 4.27 -2.08
CA LEU A 62 4.00 2.92 -2.44
C LEU A 62 4.63 1.83 -1.57
N TRP A 63 5.90 1.98 -1.22
CA TRP A 63 6.54 1.09 -0.25
C TRP A 63 5.85 1.17 1.11
N ALA A 64 5.52 2.39 1.56
CA ALA A 64 4.80 2.61 2.81
C ALA A 64 3.40 1.98 2.80
N VAL A 65 2.66 2.05 1.68
CA VAL A 65 1.39 1.30 1.52
C VAL A 65 1.62 -0.21 1.67
N GLY A 66 2.67 -0.75 1.06
CA GLY A 66 3.05 -2.16 1.27
C GLY A 66 3.31 -2.47 2.74
N TYR A 67 4.06 -1.59 3.43
CA TYR A 67 4.33 -1.73 4.86
C TYR A 67 3.05 -1.73 5.72
N LEU A 68 2.08 -0.88 5.40
CA LEU A 68 0.77 -0.86 6.07
C LEU A 68 0.05 -2.21 5.94
N VAL A 69 0.00 -2.78 4.72
CA VAL A 69 -0.59 -4.11 4.49
C VAL A 69 0.16 -5.17 5.30
N LYS A 70 1.50 -5.15 5.25
CA LYS A 70 2.35 -6.09 5.98
C LYS A 70 2.15 -6.04 7.50
N LYS A 71 1.88 -4.87 8.06
CA LYS A 71 1.64 -4.68 9.50
C LYS A 71 0.15 -4.70 9.88
N SER A 72 -0.73 -4.94 8.91
CA SER A 72 -2.16 -5.03 9.16
C SER A 72 -2.53 -6.39 9.77
N LYS A 73 -3.72 -6.46 10.38
CA LYS A 73 -4.28 -7.71 10.89
C LYS A 73 -4.72 -8.69 9.79
N ILE A 74 -4.66 -8.27 8.53
CA ILE A 74 -5.10 -9.08 7.39
C ILE A 74 -3.93 -9.63 6.58
N GLU A 75 -2.67 -9.38 6.97
CA GLU A 75 -1.51 -9.82 6.18
C GLU A 75 -1.56 -11.33 5.93
N GLU A 76 -1.71 -12.14 6.97
CA GLU A 76 -1.71 -13.60 6.86
C GLU A 76 -2.78 -14.11 5.88
N GLU A 77 -3.99 -13.55 5.92
CA GLU A 77 -5.08 -13.88 4.99
C GLU A 77 -4.80 -13.30 3.58
N TRP A 78 -4.19 -12.12 3.51
CA TRP A 78 -3.90 -11.45 2.24
C TRP A 78 -2.91 -12.25 1.40
N ILE A 79 -1.84 -12.75 2.02
CA ILE A 79 -0.75 -13.45 1.33
C ILE A 79 -1.05 -14.92 1.02
N THR A 80 -2.18 -15.49 1.47
CA THR A 80 -2.56 -16.86 1.07
C THR A 80 -2.80 -16.98 -0.43
N GLU A 81 -3.18 -15.86 -1.08
CA GLU A 81 -3.34 -15.78 -2.53
C GLU A 81 -2.00 -15.39 -3.18
N PRO A 82 -1.39 -16.24 -4.04
CA PRO A 82 -0.06 -15.98 -4.59
C PRO A 82 0.07 -14.63 -5.32
N GLN A 83 -0.99 -14.19 -6.00
CA GLN A 83 -0.98 -12.92 -6.72
C GLN A 83 -0.94 -11.71 -5.76
N ARG A 84 -1.58 -11.82 -4.59
CA ARG A 84 -1.60 -10.80 -3.55
C ARG A 84 -0.27 -10.74 -2.79
N ALA A 85 0.36 -11.89 -2.58
CA ALA A 85 1.72 -11.98 -2.05
C ALA A 85 2.72 -11.30 -3.01
N LEU A 86 2.71 -11.65 -4.30
CA LEU A 86 3.55 -11.00 -5.32
C LEU A 86 3.28 -9.50 -5.44
N PHE A 87 2.03 -9.07 -5.29
CA PHE A 87 1.68 -7.65 -5.25
C PHE A 87 2.35 -6.94 -4.07
N LEU A 88 2.29 -7.54 -2.87
CA LEU A 88 2.94 -6.99 -1.67
C LEU A 88 4.46 -6.91 -1.82
N ASP A 89 5.08 -7.96 -2.37
CA ASP A 89 6.52 -7.99 -2.66
C ASP A 89 6.92 -6.89 -3.65
N ARG A 90 6.09 -6.63 -4.67
CA ARG A 90 6.32 -5.55 -5.64
C ARG A 90 6.19 -4.16 -5.02
N LEU A 91 5.21 -3.94 -4.14
CA LEU A 91 5.08 -2.67 -3.41
C LEU A 91 6.32 -2.39 -2.57
N MET A 92 6.82 -3.43 -1.88
CA MET A 92 7.95 -3.31 -0.95
C MET A 92 9.32 -3.60 -1.58
N ASN A 93 9.43 -3.56 -2.91
CA ASN A 93 10.67 -3.87 -3.60
C ASN A 93 11.80 -2.90 -3.16
N THR A 94 13.01 -3.43 -2.97
CA THR A 94 14.17 -2.62 -2.60
C THR A 94 14.54 -1.60 -3.67
N GLU A 95 14.30 -1.92 -4.94
CA GLU A 95 14.54 -1.03 -6.07
C GLU A 95 13.30 -0.15 -6.33
N PRO A 96 13.36 1.18 -6.16
CA PRO A 96 12.19 2.05 -6.28
C PRO A 96 11.52 2.01 -7.66
N ILE A 97 12.32 1.83 -8.73
CA ILE A 97 11.78 1.76 -10.11
C ILE A 97 11.04 0.45 -10.41
N ALA A 98 11.23 -0.59 -9.60
CA ALA A 98 10.53 -1.87 -9.75
C ALA A 98 9.15 -1.87 -9.06
N ARG A 99 8.87 -0.87 -8.22
CA ARG A 99 7.59 -0.69 -7.56
C ARG A 99 6.54 -0.21 -8.58
N PRO A 100 5.28 -0.65 -8.48
CA PRO A 100 4.22 -0.12 -9.33
C PRO A 100 3.96 1.35 -9.02
N THR A 101 3.35 2.07 -9.95
CA THR A 101 2.74 3.37 -9.69
C THR A 101 1.48 3.22 -8.83
N ALA A 102 1.02 4.31 -8.21
CA ALA A 102 -0.25 4.33 -7.48
C ALA A 102 -1.44 3.91 -8.37
N HIS A 103 -1.42 4.30 -9.65
CA HIS A 103 -2.45 3.93 -10.60
C HIS A 103 -2.46 2.42 -10.89
N GLU A 104 -1.29 1.83 -11.16
CA GLU A 104 -1.17 0.39 -11.40
C GLU A 104 -1.53 -0.42 -10.14
N ALA A 105 -1.10 0.03 -8.96
CA ALA A 105 -1.44 -0.61 -7.70
C ALA A 105 -2.95 -0.61 -7.46
N LEU A 106 -3.61 0.54 -7.69
CA LEU A 106 -5.07 0.65 -7.59
C LEU A 106 -5.78 -0.29 -8.57
N GLN A 107 -5.35 -0.34 -9.83
CA GLN A 107 -5.93 -1.25 -10.82
C GLN A 107 -5.82 -2.73 -10.41
N LEU A 108 -4.70 -3.13 -9.80
CA LEU A 108 -4.50 -4.49 -9.30
C LEU A 108 -5.42 -4.81 -8.11
N VAL A 109 -5.51 -3.90 -7.13
CA VAL A 109 -6.40 -4.09 -5.97
C VAL A 109 -7.86 -4.17 -6.41
N SER A 110 -8.32 -3.27 -7.30
CA SER A 110 -9.68 -3.32 -7.82
C SER A 110 -9.99 -4.60 -8.60
N ARG A 111 -8.98 -5.21 -9.23
CA ARG A 111 -9.12 -6.52 -9.88
C ARG A 111 -9.34 -7.63 -8.84
N PHE A 112 -8.52 -7.66 -7.78
CA PHE A 112 -8.66 -8.63 -6.69
C PHE A 112 -10.03 -8.53 -6.00
N GLU A 113 -10.56 -7.32 -5.84
CA GLU A 113 -11.90 -7.09 -5.26
C GLU A 113 -13.03 -7.66 -6.13
N ARG A 114 -12.93 -7.46 -7.46
CA ARG A 114 -13.89 -8.02 -8.41
C ARG A 114 -13.87 -9.54 -8.41
N GLU A 115 -12.69 -10.15 -8.51
CA GLU A 115 -12.52 -11.61 -8.50
C GLU A 115 -13.04 -12.25 -7.21
N ALA A 116 -12.80 -11.59 -6.07
CA ALA A 116 -13.35 -12.01 -4.77
C ALA A 116 -14.88 -11.90 -4.72
N SER A 117 -15.45 -10.86 -5.32
CA SER A 117 -16.91 -10.64 -5.38
C SER A 117 -17.60 -11.69 -6.26
N GLU A 118 -17.02 -12.01 -7.43
CA GLU A 118 -17.52 -13.03 -8.35
C GLU A 118 -17.48 -14.43 -7.70
N SER A 119 -16.37 -14.78 -7.06
CA SER A 119 -16.20 -16.06 -6.37
C SER A 119 -17.21 -16.26 -5.22
N ARG A 120 -17.51 -15.20 -4.46
CA ARG A 120 -18.57 -15.21 -3.43
C ARG A 120 -19.96 -15.41 -4.05
N GLY A 121 -20.26 -14.75 -5.16
CA GLY A 121 -21.52 -14.88 -5.88
C GLY A 121 -21.76 -16.29 -6.45
N GLU A 122 -20.73 -16.92 -7.01
CA GLU A 122 -20.81 -18.30 -7.51
C GLU A 122 -21.03 -19.33 -6.39
N SER A 123 -20.35 -19.16 -5.25
CA SER A 123 -20.51 -20.04 -4.09
C SER A 123 -21.96 -20.01 -3.55
N LEU A 124 -22.57 -18.83 -3.50
CA LEU A 124 -23.97 -18.67 -3.11
C LEU A 124 -24.94 -19.32 -4.10
N ARG A 125 -24.71 -19.18 -5.41
CA ARG A 125 -25.53 -19.82 -6.46
C ARG A 125 -25.45 -21.36 -6.42
N LYS A 126 -24.27 -21.94 -6.16
CA LYS A 126 -24.08 -23.39 -6.03
C LYS A 126 -24.79 -23.98 -4.80
N LYS A 127 -24.90 -23.22 -3.69
CA LYS A 127 -25.68 -23.64 -2.51
C LYS A 127 -27.18 -23.69 -2.79
N HIS A 128 -27.73 -22.74 -3.54
CA HIS A 128 -29.17 -22.68 -3.84
C HIS A 128 -29.64 -23.74 -4.85
N ARG A 129 -28.74 -24.28 -5.70
CA ARG A 129 -29.07 -25.39 -6.63
C ARG A 129 -29.00 -26.78 -6.00
N ARG A 130 -28.59 -26.90 -4.74
CA ARG A 130 -28.43 -28.18 -4.01
C ARG A 130 -29.56 -28.45 -3.01
N VAL A 131 -30.67 -27.72 -3.12
CA VAL A 131 -31.88 -27.88 -2.29
C VAL A 131 -33.05 -28.26 -3.20
#